data_AF-A0A4R9QEI1-F1
#
_entry.id   AF-A0A4R9QEI1-F1
#
_cell.length_a   1.000
_cell.length_b   1.000
_cell.length_c   1.000
_cell.angle_alpha   90.00
_cell.angle_beta   90.00
_cell.angle_gamma   90.00
#
_symmetry.space_group_name_H-M   'P 1'
#
loop_
_entity.id
_entity.type
_entity.pdbx_description
1 polymer ?
#
loop_
_entity_poly.entity_id
_entity_poly.type
_entity_poly.pdbx_seq_one_letter_code
_entity_poly.pdbx_strand_id
1 'polypeptide(L)'
;MNAKMDMPSPVLGLGLNGLRFGGPFFAACVLLLASMLPALAASSDCVSDDEVDQTVRIQACTRIIDDATEPARNHAIAYFKRGNVWAERHEYGRAIADFRAMIDLDPNFANGYYNRGVSWVFKGDYDKAIADFDTAIGLEPNNGDYYYNRGVAHSYKGED
;
A
#
# COMPACT_ATOMS: atom_id res chain seq x y z
N MET A 1 -42.67 18.88 -9.98
CA MET A 1 -42.53 20.04 -9.07
C MET A 1 -41.59 19.63 -7.96
N ASN A 2 -40.40 20.21 -7.90
CA ASN A 2 -39.62 20.40 -6.67
C ASN A 2 -38.53 21.42 -6.98
N ALA A 3 -38.45 22.39 -6.08
CA ALA A 3 -37.90 23.72 -6.30
C ALA A 3 -36.37 23.73 -6.28
N LYS A 4 -35.79 24.54 -7.18
CA LYS A 4 -34.49 25.17 -7.00
C LYS A 4 -34.52 25.95 -5.68
N MET A 5 -33.63 25.64 -4.77
CA MET A 5 -33.29 26.54 -3.66
C MET A 5 -31.84 26.99 -3.87
N ASP A 6 -31.73 28.24 -4.34
CA ASP A 6 -30.50 29.00 -4.40
C ASP A 6 -29.97 29.21 -2.97
N MET A 7 -28.70 28.90 -2.74
CA MET A 7 -28.01 29.19 -1.50
C MET A 7 -27.40 30.61 -1.55
N PRO A 8 -27.63 31.47 -0.54
CA PRO A 8 -26.97 32.76 -0.46
C PRO A 8 -25.56 32.63 0.13
N SER A 9 -24.59 33.31 -0.47
CA SER A 9 -23.23 33.47 0.05
C SER A 9 -23.23 34.25 1.37
N PRO A 10 -22.48 33.83 2.41
CA PRO A 10 -22.26 34.67 3.58
C PRO A 10 -21.11 35.66 3.31
N VAL A 11 -21.48 36.93 3.15
CA VAL A 11 -20.58 38.07 3.30
C VAL A 11 -20.70 38.55 4.75
N LEU A 12 -19.72 38.20 5.59
CA LEU A 12 -19.41 38.87 6.86
C LEU A 12 -17.87 38.78 7.00
N GLY A 13 -17.08 39.85 6.95
CA GLY A 13 -17.39 41.22 7.34
C GLY A 13 -17.17 41.44 8.85
N LEU A 14 -16.09 40.87 9.42
CA LEU A 14 -15.60 41.25 10.75
C LEU A 14 -14.22 41.88 10.60
N GLY A 15 -14.18 43.18 10.92
CA GLY A 15 -13.00 44.02 10.83
C GLY A 15 -11.96 43.69 11.89
N LEU A 16 -10.72 43.55 11.43
CA LEU A 16 -9.52 43.76 12.23
C LEU A 16 -8.81 45.01 11.68
N ASN A 17 -9.48 46.15 11.78
CA ASN A 17 -8.82 47.46 11.70
C ASN A 17 -8.09 47.68 13.03
N GLY A 18 -6.77 47.47 13.07
CA GLY A 18 -6.01 47.82 14.27
C GLY A 18 -4.55 47.35 14.36
N LEU A 19 -4.07 46.44 13.52
CA LEU A 19 -2.66 46.02 13.56
C LEU A 19 -1.93 46.46 12.30
N ARG A 20 -1.08 47.48 12.44
CA ARG A 20 -0.08 47.85 11.44
C ARG A 20 0.99 46.75 11.37
N PHE A 21 0.73 45.70 10.59
CA PHE A 21 1.73 44.69 10.25
C PHE A 21 2.61 45.18 9.09
N GLY A 22 3.54 46.09 9.41
CA GLY A 22 4.59 46.51 8.50
C GLY A 22 5.92 45.93 8.93
N GLY A 23 6.26 44.71 8.48
CA GLY A 23 7.57 44.12 8.70
C GLY A 23 7.75 42.80 7.92
N PRO A 24 8.93 42.55 7.32
CA PRO A 24 9.16 41.43 6.38
C PRO A 24 9.16 40.02 7.01
N PHE A 25 8.92 39.90 8.32
CA PHE A 25 9.11 38.66 9.06
C PHE A 25 7.89 37.74 9.13
N PHE A 26 6.67 38.22 8.88
CA PHE A 26 5.45 37.39 9.00
C PHE A 26 5.07 36.64 7.70
N ALA A 27 5.53 37.08 6.53
CA ALA A 27 5.26 36.39 5.26
C ALA A 27 5.99 35.04 5.13
N ALA A 28 7.13 34.87 5.82
CA ALA A 28 7.94 33.66 5.74
C ALA A 28 7.31 32.46 6.48
N CYS A 29 6.53 32.69 7.55
CA CYS A 29 6.04 31.61 8.41
C CYS A 29 4.83 30.85 7.83
N VAL A 30 3.97 31.51 7.04
CA VAL A 30 2.80 30.86 6.38
C VAL A 30 3.23 30.08 5.12
N LEU A 31 4.29 30.52 4.43
CA LEU A 31 4.81 29.84 3.23
C LEU A 31 5.56 28.53 3.56
N LEU A 32 6.16 28.42 4.76
CA LEU A 32 6.87 27.22 5.20
C LEU A 32 5.94 26.04 5.56
N LEU A 33 4.71 26.31 6.00
CA LEU A 33 3.74 25.25 6.32
C LEU A 33 3.05 24.70 5.05
N ALA A 34 2.86 25.52 4.01
CA ALA A 34 2.25 25.09 2.76
C ALA A 34 3.13 24.11 1.94
N SER A 35 4.45 24.14 2.13
CA SER A 35 5.37 23.21 1.44
C SER A 35 5.40 21.80 2.04
N MET A 36 4.82 21.57 3.22
CA MET A 36 4.79 20.24 3.85
C MET A 36 3.57 19.40 3.46
N LEU A 37 2.51 20.01 2.91
CA LEU A 37 1.29 19.27 2.51
C LEU A 37 1.53 18.18 1.44
N PRO A 38 2.39 18.36 0.42
CA PRO A 38 2.56 17.33 -0.62
C PRO A 38 3.22 16.05 -0.12
N ALA A 39 4.07 16.13 0.92
CA ALA A 39 4.77 14.97 1.47
C ALA A 39 3.83 14.07 2.29
N LEU A 40 2.85 14.65 2.98
CA LEU A 40 1.92 13.90 3.81
C LEU A 40 0.90 13.11 2.98
N ALA A 41 0.41 13.69 1.88
CA ALA A 41 -0.53 13.03 0.97
C ALA A 41 0.09 11.82 0.24
N ALA A 42 1.40 11.84 -0.03
CA ALA A 42 2.09 10.79 -0.78
C ALA A 42 2.32 9.48 0.00
N SER A 43 2.07 9.44 1.31
CA SER A 43 2.24 8.26 2.18
C SER A 43 0.93 7.49 2.38
N SER A 44 -0.21 8.18 2.44
CA SER A 44 -1.53 7.54 2.52
C SER A 44 -1.84 6.68 1.31
N ASP A 45 -1.32 7.06 0.15
CA ASP A 45 -1.53 6.35 -1.12
C ASP A 45 -0.92 4.94 -1.14
N CYS A 46 -0.05 4.58 -0.18
CA CYS A 46 0.41 3.19 -0.04
C CYS A 46 -0.58 2.32 0.75
N VAL A 47 -1.24 2.90 1.76
CA VAL A 47 -2.04 2.16 2.75
C VAL A 47 -3.54 2.25 2.46
N SER A 48 -4.00 3.22 1.67
CA SER A 48 -5.41 3.37 1.30
C SER A 48 -5.95 2.15 0.54
N ASP A 49 -7.23 1.82 0.74
CA ASP A 49 -7.90 0.75 -0.01
C ASP A 49 -8.59 1.26 -1.28
N ASP A 50 -8.48 2.56 -1.56
CA ASP A 50 -8.95 3.16 -2.81
C ASP A 50 -8.16 2.63 -4.02
N GLU A 51 -8.81 2.60 -5.19
CA GLU A 51 -8.14 2.32 -6.44
C GLU A 51 -7.15 3.45 -6.76
N VAL A 52 -5.85 3.11 -6.73
CA VAL A 52 -4.75 4.04 -6.96
C VAL A 52 -3.95 3.51 -8.15
N ASP A 53 -3.51 4.40 -9.03
CA ASP A 53 -2.63 4.04 -10.14
C ASP A 53 -1.43 3.20 -9.65
N GLN A 54 -1.11 2.14 -10.37
CA GLN A 54 -0.08 1.18 -9.98
C GLN A 54 1.29 1.87 -9.76
N THR A 55 1.64 2.84 -10.61
CA THR A 55 2.91 3.58 -10.47
C THR A 55 2.90 4.46 -9.23
N VAL A 56 1.78 5.13 -8.95
CA VAL A 56 1.60 5.93 -7.73
C VAL A 56 1.73 5.05 -6.48
N ARG A 57 1.06 3.90 -6.45
CA ARG A 57 1.15 2.93 -5.35
C ARG A 57 2.58 2.45 -5.12
N ILE A 58 3.29 2.08 -6.19
CA ILE A 58 4.70 1.66 -6.11
C ILE A 58 5.56 2.76 -5.51
N GLN A 59 5.42 4.01 -5.97
CA GLN A 59 6.20 5.13 -5.46
C GLN A 59 5.89 5.43 -3.99
N ALA A 60 4.61 5.48 -3.63
CA ALA A 60 4.16 5.71 -2.26
C ALA A 60 4.72 4.66 -1.29
N CYS A 61 4.58 3.37 -1.62
CA CYS A 61 5.09 2.30 -0.79
C CYS A 61 6.62 2.27 -0.73
N THR A 62 7.30 2.64 -1.81
CA THR A 62 8.77 2.75 -1.82
C THR A 62 9.26 3.81 -0.85
N ARG A 63 8.58 4.96 -0.74
CA ARG A 63 8.94 5.99 0.24
C ARG A 63 8.85 5.48 1.68
N ILE A 64 7.79 4.73 2.02
CA ILE A 64 7.64 4.13 3.34
C ILE A 64 8.75 3.11 3.62
N ILE A 65 9.05 2.26 2.63
CA ILE A 65 10.11 1.24 2.74
C ILE A 65 11.49 1.87 2.96
N ASP A 66 11.79 2.96 2.27
CA ASP A 66 13.08 3.65 2.35
C ASP A 66 13.17 4.56 3.60
N ASP A 67 12.05 4.87 4.25
CA ASP A 67 12.01 5.66 5.47
C ASP A 67 12.29 4.80 6.71
N ALA A 68 13.51 4.91 7.23
CA ALA A 68 13.95 4.20 8.42
C ALA A 68 13.26 4.66 9.72
N THR A 69 12.51 5.77 9.69
CA THR A 69 11.75 6.24 10.85
C THR A 69 10.38 5.59 10.98
N GLU A 70 9.88 4.98 9.90
CA GLU A 70 8.62 4.26 9.90
C GLU A 70 8.73 2.97 10.74
N PRO A 71 7.68 2.61 11.51
CA PRO A 71 7.69 1.39 12.28
C PRO A 71 7.66 0.16 11.37
N ALA A 72 8.26 -0.94 11.83
CA ALA A 72 8.34 -2.22 11.10
C ALA A 72 6.98 -2.70 10.52
N ARG A 73 5.87 -2.46 11.24
CA ARG A 73 4.53 -2.80 10.76
C ARG A 73 4.16 -2.06 9.46
N ASN A 74 4.58 -0.80 9.30
CA ASN A 74 4.29 0.00 8.12
C ASN A 74 5.17 -0.45 6.95
N HIS A 75 6.43 -0.83 7.21
CA HIS A 75 7.27 -1.49 6.22
C HIS A 75 6.64 -2.80 5.73
N ALA A 76 6.14 -3.65 6.63
CA ALA A 76 5.48 -4.90 6.27
C ALA A 76 4.26 -4.66 5.34
N ILE A 77 3.39 -3.72 5.69
CA ILE A 77 2.24 -3.33 4.85
C ILE A 77 2.70 -2.79 3.49
N ALA A 78 3.72 -1.92 3.47
CA ALA A 78 4.21 -1.31 2.25
C ALA A 78 4.84 -2.34 1.30
N TYR A 79 5.62 -3.28 1.83
CA TYR A 79 6.12 -4.42 1.06
C TYR A 79 4.98 -5.27 0.52
N PHE A 80 3.97 -5.61 1.32
CA PHE A 80 2.82 -6.38 0.85
C PHE A 80 2.08 -5.69 -0.31
N LYS A 81 1.70 -4.42 -0.11
CA LYS A 81 0.94 -3.65 -1.10
C LYS A 81 1.76 -3.45 -2.38
N ARG A 82 3.07 -3.15 -2.29
CA ARG A 82 3.94 -3.02 -3.47
C ARG A 82 4.16 -4.36 -4.18
N GLY A 83 4.33 -5.44 -3.42
CA GLY A 83 4.43 -6.80 -3.94
C GLY A 83 3.22 -7.22 -4.76
N ASN A 84 2.00 -6.89 -4.30
CA ASN A 84 0.77 -7.14 -5.06
C ASN A 84 0.78 -6.41 -6.41
N VAL A 85 1.17 -5.13 -6.44
CA VAL A 85 1.27 -4.38 -7.69
C VAL A 85 2.31 -4.97 -8.63
N TRP A 86 3.46 -5.44 -8.11
CA TRP A 86 4.44 -6.14 -8.94
C TRP A 86 3.89 -7.45 -9.53
N ALA A 87 3.12 -8.21 -8.76
CA ALA A 87 2.49 -9.44 -9.24
C ALA A 87 1.45 -9.16 -10.33
N GLU A 88 0.63 -8.11 -10.17
CA GLU A 88 -0.33 -7.64 -11.19
C GLU A 88 0.37 -7.20 -12.49
N ARG A 89 1.59 -6.67 -12.38
CA ARG A 89 2.44 -6.33 -13.53
C ARG A 89 3.22 -7.51 -14.09
N HIS A 90 3.00 -8.72 -13.57
CA HIS A 90 3.73 -9.94 -13.90
C HIS A 90 5.25 -9.89 -13.61
N GLU A 91 5.67 -8.95 -12.76
CA GLU A 91 7.05 -8.79 -12.30
C GLU A 91 7.30 -9.67 -11.07
N TYR A 92 7.07 -10.98 -11.23
CA TYR A 92 7.00 -11.94 -10.12
C TYR A 92 8.28 -12.00 -9.28
N GLY A 93 9.45 -11.76 -9.87
CA GLY A 93 10.71 -11.69 -9.12
C GLY A 93 10.75 -10.56 -8.10
N ARG A 94 10.20 -9.39 -8.45
CA ARG A 94 10.06 -8.25 -7.53
C ARG A 94 8.99 -8.51 -6.48
N ALA A 95 7.85 -9.08 -6.90
CA ALA A 95 6.78 -9.46 -5.98
C ALA A 95 7.28 -10.43 -4.90
N ILE A 96 8.00 -11.48 -5.29
CA ILE A 96 8.58 -12.47 -4.36
C ILE A 96 9.54 -11.80 -3.37
N ALA A 97 10.38 -10.88 -3.83
CA ALA A 97 11.31 -10.17 -2.95
C ALA A 97 10.58 -9.31 -1.91
N ASP A 98 9.55 -8.58 -2.34
CA ASP A 98 8.72 -7.76 -1.46
C ASP A 98 7.92 -8.65 -0.47
N PHE A 99 7.29 -9.74 -0.93
CA PHE A 99 6.58 -10.65 -0.02
C PHE A 99 7.52 -11.34 0.98
N ARG A 100 8.76 -11.66 0.58
CA ARG A 100 9.76 -12.15 1.52
C ARG A 100 10.09 -11.12 2.59
N ALA A 101 10.39 -9.88 2.21
CA ALA A 101 10.68 -8.81 3.17
C ALA A 101 9.50 -8.56 4.11
N MET A 102 8.27 -8.66 3.61
CA MET A 102 7.06 -8.61 4.42
C MET A 102 6.98 -9.75 5.45
N ILE A 103 7.18 -11.00 5.02
CA ILE A 103 7.15 -12.19 5.88
C ILE A 103 8.25 -12.13 6.94
N ASP A 104 9.43 -11.62 6.59
CA ASP A 104 10.53 -11.45 7.55
C ASP A 104 10.16 -10.46 8.68
N LEU A 105 9.23 -9.52 8.42
CA LEU A 105 8.72 -8.55 9.41
C LEU A 105 7.46 -9.03 10.14
N ASP A 106 6.57 -9.75 9.46
CA ASP A 106 5.35 -10.34 10.02
C ASP A 106 5.17 -11.79 9.53
N PRO A 107 5.78 -12.76 10.24
CA PRO A 107 5.79 -14.16 9.81
C PRO A 107 4.45 -14.88 10.01
N ASN A 108 3.45 -14.24 10.63
CA ASN A 108 2.14 -14.83 10.88
C ASN A 108 1.07 -14.35 9.87
N PHE A 109 1.45 -13.52 8.90
CA PHE A 109 0.52 -13.03 7.89
C PHE A 109 0.36 -14.02 6.74
N ALA A 110 -0.69 -14.85 6.81
CA ALA A 110 -0.93 -15.94 5.86
C ALA A 110 -0.98 -15.48 4.39
N ASN A 111 -1.59 -14.32 4.13
CA ASN A 111 -1.67 -13.73 2.78
C ASN A 111 -0.29 -13.41 2.17
N GLY A 112 0.73 -13.14 2.99
CA GLY A 112 2.10 -12.93 2.51
C GLY A 112 2.66 -14.20 1.87
N TYR A 113 2.50 -15.35 2.54
CA TYR A 113 2.89 -16.64 1.98
C TYR A 113 2.05 -17.00 0.77
N TYR A 114 0.73 -16.84 0.85
CA TYR A 114 -0.17 -17.12 -0.27
C TYR A 114 0.23 -16.36 -1.54
N ASN A 115 0.40 -15.04 -1.47
CA ASN A 115 0.74 -14.23 -2.65
C ASN A 115 2.16 -14.51 -3.17
N ARG A 116 3.11 -14.87 -2.28
CA ARG A 116 4.43 -15.35 -2.70
C ARG A 116 4.34 -16.70 -3.39
N GLY A 117 3.51 -17.61 -2.89
CA GLY A 117 3.23 -18.92 -3.49
C GLY A 117 2.63 -18.79 -4.89
N VAL A 118 1.63 -17.92 -5.07
CA VAL A 118 1.06 -17.59 -6.39
C VAL A 118 2.14 -17.06 -7.33
N SER A 119 3.01 -16.18 -6.85
CA SER A 119 4.13 -15.65 -7.66
C SER A 119 5.14 -16.75 -8.04
N TRP A 120 5.39 -17.73 -7.17
CA TRP A 120 6.22 -18.90 -7.49
C TRP A 120 5.59 -19.81 -8.54
N VAL A 121 4.25 -20.02 -8.51
CA VAL A 121 3.53 -20.76 -9.56
C VAL A 121 3.78 -20.11 -10.93
N PHE A 122 3.64 -18.79 -11.04
CA PHE A 122 3.90 -18.09 -12.30
C PHE A 122 5.37 -18.11 -12.73
N LYS A 123 6.30 -18.34 -11.80
CA LYS A 123 7.71 -18.57 -12.12
C LYS A 123 8.04 -20.02 -12.48
N GLY A 124 7.09 -20.95 -12.35
CA GLY A 124 7.31 -22.37 -12.57
C GLY A 124 8.04 -23.08 -11.41
N ASP A 125 8.16 -22.45 -10.23
CA ASP A 125 8.79 -23.08 -9.07
C ASP A 125 7.70 -23.64 -8.14
N TYR A 126 7.11 -24.75 -8.58
CA TYR A 126 5.93 -25.32 -7.92
C TYR A 126 6.24 -25.87 -6.52
N ASP A 127 7.47 -26.32 -6.28
CA ASP A 127 7.90 -26.78 -4.95
C ASP A 127 7.87 -25.66 -3.91
N LYS A 128 8.40 -24.48 -4.27
CA LYS A 128 8.32 -23.31 -3.38
C LYS A 128 6.89 -22.82 -3.21
N ALA A 129 6.09 -22.86 -4.28
CA ALA A 129 4.68 -22.49 -4.19
C ALA A 129 3.91 -23.37 -3.19
N ILE A 130 4.07 -24.69 -3.29
CA ILE A 130 3.41 -25.65 -2.40
C ILE A 130 3.81 -25.40 -0.93
N ALA A 131 5.11 -25.19 -0.67
CA ALA A 131 5.59 -24.92 0.69
C ALA A 131 5.02 -23.62 1.27
N ASP A 132 4.90 -22.56 0.45
CA ASP A 132 4.27 -21.31 0.86
C ASP A 132 2.77 -21.50 1.13
N PHE A 133 2.04 -22.25 0.30
CA PHE A 133 0.63 -22.55 0.54
C PHE A 133 0.41 -23.43 1.78
N ASP A 134 1.28 -24.40 2.04
CA ASP A 134 1.24 -25.21 3.26
C ASP A 134 1.39 -24.34 4.51
N THR A 135 2.29 -23.36 4.45
CA THR A 135 2.48 -22.41 5.55
C THR A 135 1.24 -21.52 5.73
N ALA A 136 0.67 -21.00 4.64
CA ALA A 136 -0.56 -20.20 4.69
C ALA A 136 -1.74 -21.00 5.29
N ILE A 137 -1.88 -22.28 4.92
CA ILE A 137 -2.88 -23.20 5.48
C ILE A 137 -2.65 -23.45 6.97
N GLY A 138 -1.39 -23.60 7.40
CA GLY A 138 -1.04 -23.75 8.81
C GLY A 138 -1.45 -22.54 9.66
N LEU A 139 -1.38 -21.34 9.09
CA LEU A 139 -1.77 -20.08 9.75
C LEU A 139 -3.28 -19.85 9.73
N GLU A 140 -3.93 -20.07 8.58
CA GLU A 140 -5.38 -19.87 8.39
C GLU A 140 -6.02 -21.11 7.73
N PRO A 141 -6.33 -22.17 8.51
CA PRO A 141 -6.72 -23.48 7.97
C PRO A 141 -8.10 -23.52 7.29
N ASN A 142 -8.90 -22.47 7.43
CA ASN A 142 -10.25 -22.38 6.87
C ASN A 142 -10.32 -21.61 5.54
N ASN A 143 -9.19 -21.11 5.04
CA ASN A 143 -9.15 -20.36 3.79
C ASN A 143 -9.07 -21.32 2.58
N GLY A 144 -10.16 -21.46 1.84
CA GLY A 144 -10.29 -22.38 0.70
C GLY A 144 -9.35 -22.06 -0.47
N ASP A 145 -9.00 -20.79 -0.67
CA ASP A 145 -8.14 -20.36 -1.78
C ASP A 145 -6.73 -20.95 -1.65
N TYR A 146 -6.25 -21.13 -0.42
CA TYR A 146 -4.92 -21.69 -0.18
C TYR A 146 -4.85 -23.17 -0.59
N TYR A 147 -5.89 -23.95 -0.27
CA TYR A 147 -5.98 -25.35 -0.69
C TYR A 147 -6.16 -25.47 -2.20
N TYR A 148 -7.00 -24.61 -2.79
CA TYR A 148 -7.22 -24.60 -4.23
C TYR A 148 -5.91 -24.36 -4.98
N ASN A 149 -5.18 -23.30 -4.62
CA ASN A 149 -3.93 -22.95 -5.30
C ASN A 149 -2.80 -23.96 -5.02
N ARG A 150 -2.77 -24.60 -3.83
CA ARG A 150 -1.88 -25.74 -3.60
C ARG A 150 -2.18 -26.91 -4.52
N GLY A 151 -3.45 -27.23 -4.72
CA GLY A 151 -3.89 -28.27 -5.67
C GLY A 151 -3.45 -27.96 -7.11
N VAL A 152 -3.61 -26.70 -7.53
CA VAL A 152 -3.14 -26.22 -8.84
C VAL A 152 -1.61 -26.33 -8.96
N ALA A 153 -0.85 -25.99 -7.91
CA ALA A 153 0.60 -26.14 -7.94
C ALA A 153 1.02 -27.62 -8.03
N HIS A 154 0.34 -28.53 -7.35
CA HIS A 154 0.58 -29.97 -7.48
C HIS A 154 0.29 -30.51 -8.88
N SER A 155 -0.78 -30.05 -9.55
CA SER A 155 -1.08 -30.50 -10.91
C SER A 155 0.02 -30.09 -11.89
N TYR A 156 0.47 -28.84 -11.83
CA TYR A 156 1.57 -28.38 -12.71
C TYR A 156 2.88 -29.12 -12.42
N LYS A 157 3.22 -29.35 -11.15
CA LYS A 157 4.41 -30.13 -10.79
C LYS A 157 4.38 -31.56 -11.35
N GLY A 158 3.19 -32.17 -11.46
CA GLY A 158 3.04 -33.52 -12.01
C GLY A 158 3.18 -33.61 -13.52
N GLU A 159 3.23 -32.46 -14.21
CA GLU A 159 3.37 -32.33 -15.66
C GLU A 159 4.83 -32.04 -16.09
N ASP A 160 5.72 -31.73 -15.15
CA ASP A 160 7.19 -31.54 -15.33
C ASP A 160 7.98 -32.86 -15.33
#